data_AF-A0AAW0DS61-F1
#
_entry.id   AF-A0AAW0DS61-F1
#
_cell.length_a   1.000
_cell.length_b   1.000
_cell.length_c   1.000
_cell.angle_alpha   90.00
_cell.angle_beta   90.00
_cell.angle_gamma   90.00
#
_symmetry.space_group_name_H-M   'P 1'
#
loop_
_entity.id
_entity.type
_entity.pdbx_description
1 polymer ?
#
loop_
_entity_poly.entity_id
_entity_poly.type
_entity_poly.pdbx_seq_one_letter_code
_entity_poly.pdbx_strand_id
1 'polypeptide(L)'
;MAITIHSLPIETVEEILLHTDPLDISSISQCSRFFHLLINHPPDQHLWRNLYLIQPLDDPEKCFSPLGISRLSLGPIDYKSELQAIIRARTVLEKGSSICKPHERVPILRTILNLLLYVPPLQTPADILDAAKLSQNMLWVAAECRKGALLDPGTYDWEPTKEEEQLRARIHTMLGVTPRDWTDDARLDARAYVYNMGNYNWANEFGPFLAEEDAVPGVGDAGANKVDWVHVRNLHLNISMQLLEGFVEDLQGARELMEIFMYPLSFPYTQLIIPPGMNLDTTEDWADVAGEWDVSFCFCDHHLLMNYNHTNDKSLLVPPFFREEFRTMSIRLHVTKVLPSAKHPTRPTIYFGGTIERAGTVMSGSVSLTDDEQVRWRFVSGETGNPIWSGEGVQVGGLRSAFGVLGAWTTIFHDRDDPVGASPSFLSLIPNADVGVLRRTVLVKKAFGDIVNSLCYVFFADV
;
A
#
# COMPACT_ATOMS: atom_id res chain seq x y z
N MET A 1 27.96 46.92 -22.76
CA MET A 1 26.50 46.72 -22.52
C MET A 1 26.37 45.65 -21.46
N ALA A 2 25.53 45.87 -20.45
CA ALA A 2 25.21 44.79 -19.51
C ALA A 2 24.39 43.72 -20.25
N ILE A 3 24.88 42.49 -20.28
CA ILE A 3 24.11 41.34 -20.78
C ILE A 3 22.96 41.15 -19.79
N THR A 4 21.73 41.26 -20.28
CA THR A 4 20.53 41.02 -19.47
C THR A 4 20.12 39.56 -19.61
N ILE A 5 19.51 38.97 -18.59
CA ILE A 5 19.07 37.57 -18.65
C ILE A 5 18.12 37.31 -19.84
N HIS A 6 17.35 38.32 -20.24
CA HIS A 6 16.46 38.29 -21.41
C HIS A 6 17.16 38.20 -22.76
N SER A 7 18.48 38.43 -22.80
CA SER A 7 19.29 38.32 -24.03
C SER A 7 19.96 36.96 -24.21
N LEU A 8 19.79 36.05 -23.24
CA LEU A 8 20.26 34.67 -23.35
C LEU A 8 19.31 33.84 -24.24
N PRO A 9 19.81 32.79 -24.92
CA PRO A 9 18.97 31.77 -25.55
C PRO A 9 18.01 31.15 -24.53
N ILE A 10 16.82 30.75 -24.99
CA ILE A 10 15.76 30.20 -24.12
C ILE A 10 16.23 28.95 -23.38
N GLU A 11 17.02 28.11 -24.05
CA GLU A 11 17.59 26.88 -23.51
C GLU A 11 18.56 27.17 -22.36
N THR A 12 19.33 28.27 -22.46
CA THR A 12 20.23 28.71 -21.38
C THR A 12 19.43 29.22 -20.18
N VAL A 13 18.32 29.93 -20.43
CA VAL A 13 17.43 30.37 -19.35
C VAL A 13 16.78 29.17 -18.66
N GLU A 14 16.30 28.19 -19.42
CA GLU A 14 15.73 26.95 -18.87
C GLU A 14 16.76 26.21 -18.02
N GLU A 15 18.00 26.03 -18.49
CA GLU A 15 19.09 25.42 -17.72
C GLU A 15 19.33 26.14 -16.38
N ILE A 16 19.31 27.49 -16.37
CA ILE A 16 19.42 28.27 -15.13
C ILE A 16 18.25 27.95 -14.18
N LEU A 17 17.04 27.82 -14.70
CA LEU A 17 15.86 27.49 -13.88
C LEU A 17 15.94 26.08 -13.28
N LEU A 18 16.63 25.13 -13.93
CA LEU A 18 16.83 23.78 -13.39
C LEU A 18 17.68 23.75 -12.11
N HIS A 19 18.43 24.80 -11.83
CA HIS A 19 19.19 24.94 -10.57
C HIS A 19 18.38 25.54 -9.41
N THR A 20 17.08 25.78 -9.60
CA THR A 20 16.19 26.34 -8.57
C THR A 20 15.20 25.30 -8.05
N ASP A 21 14.76 25.42 -6.80
CA ASP A 21 13.70 24.54 -6.27
C ASP A 21 12.38 24.83 -7.03
N PRO A 22 11.58 23.79 -7.37
CA PRO A 22 10.29 23.99 -8.02
C PRO A 22 9.33 24.96 -7.30
N LEU A 23 9.46 25.16 -5.99
CA LEU A 23 8.71 26.17 -5.24
C LEU A 23 9.05 27.59 -5.72
N ASP A 24 10.31 27.86 -6.01
CA ASP A 24 10.81 29.18 -6.42
C ASP A 24 10.45 29.53 -7.87
N ILE A 25 10.23 28.51 -8.71
CA ILE A 25 9.75 28.68 -10.10
C ILE A 25 8.46 29.51 -10.15
N SER A 26 7.57 29.32 -9.16
CA SER A 26 6.33 30.10 -9.07
C SER A 26 6.60 31.60 -8.85
N SER A 27 7.54 31.94 -7.97
CA SER A 27 7.98 33.31 -7.69
C SER A 27 8.67 33.93 -8.90
N ILE A 28 9.56 33.19 -9.57
CA ILE A 28 10.26 33.64 -10.78
C ILE A 28 9.26 33.97 -11.90
N SER A 29 8.19 33.18 -12.04
CA SER A 29 7.14 33.43 -13.03
C SER A 29 6.42 34.77 -12.84
N GLN A 30 6.50 35.37 -11.65
CA GLN A 30 5.88 36.67 -11.33
C GLN A 30 6.84 37.86 -11.55
N CYS A 31 8.13 37.61 -11.75
CA CYS A 31 9.14 38.67 -11.88
C CYS A 31 9.06 39.43 -13.21
N SER A 32 8.61 38.81 -14.30
CA SER A 32 8.47 39.47 -15.60
C SER A 32 7.48 38.75 -16.53
N ARG A 33 6.98 39.46 -17.55
CA ARG A 33 6.16 38.84 -18.61
C ARG A 33 6.91 37.75 -19.38
N PHE A 34 8.22 37.90 -19.56
CA PHE A 34 9.05 36.90 -20.21
C PHE A 34 9.04 35.58 -19.43
N PHE A 35 9.35 35.62 -18.13
CA PHE A 35 9.31 34.43 -17.27
C PHE A 35 7.90 33.86 -17.12
N HIS A 36 6.88 34.71 -17.03
CA HIS A 36 5.50 34.27 -16.98
C HIS A 36 5.12 33.42 -18.20
N LEU A 37 5.44 33.89 -19.41
CA LEU A 37 5.16 33.15 -20.64
C LEU A 37 6.00 31.87 -20.74
N LEU A 38 7.30 31.95 -20.43
CA LEU A 38 8.19 30.79 -20.46
C LEU A 38 7.73 29.66 -19.51
N ILE A 39 7.35 30.00 -18.28
CA ILE A 39 7.04 29.01 -17.24
C ILE A 39 5.58 28.55 -17.32
N ASN A 40 4.64 29.48 -17.51
CA ASN A 40 3.21 29.16 -17.42
C ASN A 40 2.58 28.78 -18.77
N HIS A 41 3.14 29.27 -19.87
CA HIS A 41 2.64 29.05 -21.23
C HIS A 41 3.76 28.60 -22.19
N PRO A 42 4.58 27.58 -21.82
CA PRO A 42 5.63 27.10 -22.70
C PRO A 42 5.03 26.46 -23.97
N PRO A 43 5.78 26.47 -25.10
CA PRO A 43 5.36 25.80 -26.33
C PRO A 43 5.38 24.26 -26.21
N ASP A 44 6.13 23.72 -25.25
CA ASP A 44 6.25 22.30 -24.95
C ASP A 44 6.38 22.06 -23.43
N GLN A 45 6.69 20.82 -23.01
CA GLN A 45 6.89 20.47 -21.61
C GLN A 45 8.36 20.26 -21.22
N HIS A 46 9.32 20.69 -22.04
CA HIS A 46 10.75 20.41 -21.84
C HIS A 46 11.25 20.88 -20.46
N LEU A 47 11.00 22.16 -20.12
CA LEU A 47 11.35 22.72 -18.82
C LEU A 47 10.73 21.91 -17.67
N TRP A 48 9.42 21.64 -17.71
CA TRP A 48 8.72 20.93 -16.64
C TRP A 48 9.13 19.47 -16.51
N ARG A 49 9.43 18.80 -17.63
CA ARG A 49 9.98 17.44 -17.66
C ARG A 49 11.34 17.41 -16.97
N ASN A 50 12.24 18.34 -17.30
CA ASN A 50 13.55 18.40 -16.66
C ASN A 50 13.44 18.77 -15.18
N LEU A 51 12.57 19.71 -14.80
CA LEU A 51 12.30 20.05 -13.40
C LEU A 51 11.74 18.87 -12.60
N TYR A 52 10.94 18.01 -13.22
CA TYR A 52 10.48 16.77 -12.60
C TYR A 52 11.63 15.78 -12.43
N LEU A 53 12.41 15.53 -13.49
CA LEU A 53 13.45 14.48 -13.51
C LEU A 53 14.66 14.79 -12.61
N ILE A 54 14.88 16.05 -12.23
CA ILE A 54 15.88 16.40 -11.21
C ILE A 54 15.42 16.12 -9.78
N GLN A 55 14.11 15.90 -9.56
CA GLN A 55 13.60 15.52 -8.25
C GLN A 55 13.99 14.06 -7.93
N PRO A 56 14.08 13.69 -6.64
CA PRO A 56 14.30 12.31 -6.22
C PRO A 56 13.01 11.47 -6.38
N LEU A 57 12.50 11.39 -7.61
CA LEU A 57 11.27 10.72 -8.01
C LEU A 57 11.56 9.74 -9.14
N ASP A 58 10.68 8.76 -9.31
CA ASP A 58 10.78 7.84 -10.44
C ASP A 58 10.42 8.58 -11.74
N ASP A 59 11.15 8.25 -12.80
CA ASP A 59 10.82 8.64 -14.15
C ASP A 59 9.43 8.08 -14.53
N PRO A 60 8.42 8.93 -14.74
CA PRO A 60 7.04 8.50 -14.96
C PRO A 60 6.90 7.71 -16.27
N GLU A 61 7.81 7.88 -17.23
CA GLU A 61 7.85 7.12 -18.48
C GLU A 61 8.17 5.63 -18.24
N LYS A 62 8.83 5.30 -17.12
CA LYS A 62 9.19 3.94 -16.70
C LYS A 62 8.20 3.34 -15.71
N CYS A 63 7.22 4.11 -15.26
CA CYS A 63 6.25 3.69 -14.27
C CYS A 63 5.10 2.89 -14.89
N PHE A 64 4.54 1.99 -14.09
CA PHE A 64 3.41 1.15 -14.46
C PHE A 64 2.30 1.32 -13.42
N SER A 65 1.05 1.18 -13.86
CA SER A 65 -0.09 1.12 -12.96
C SER A 65 -0.03 -0.14 -12.08
N PRO A 66 -0.82 -0.22 -10.99
CA PRO A 66 -0.92 -1.43 -10.19
C PRO A 66 -1.30 -2.68 -11.00
N LEU A 67 -2.06 -2.51 -12.10
CA LEU A 67 -2.44 -3.58 -13.03
C LEU A 67 -1.36 -3.93 -14.07
N GLY A 68 -0.18 -3.32 -13.99
CA GLY A 68 0.91 -3.55 -14.92
C GLY A 68 0.74 -2.90 -16.29
N ILE A 69 -0.05 -1.82 -16.37
CA ILE A 69 -0.21 -1.03 -17.60
C ILE A 69 0.82 0.10 -17.60
N SER A 70 1.64 0.20 -18.64
CA SER A 70 2.64 1.27 -18.76
C SER A 70 1.97 2.64 -18.71
N ARG A 71 2.51 3.57 -17.92
CA ARG A 71 1.94 4.92 -17.78
C ARG A 71 1.86 5.66 -19.11
N LEU A 72 2.85 5.47 -19.99
CA LEU A 72 2.84 6.03 -21.35
C LEU A 72 1.68 5.55 -22.22
N SER A 73 1.16 4.36 -21.96
CA SER A 73 0.02 3.81 -22.70
C SER A 73 -1.33 4.39 -22.25
N LEU A 74 -1.39 5.01 -21.07
CA LEU A 74 -2.59 5.64 -20.53
C LEU A 74 -2.81 7.07 -21.06
N GLY A 75 -1.76 7.70 -21.60
CA GLY A 75 -1.82 9.04 -22.18
C GLY A 75 -0.51 9.81 -22.07
N PRO A 76 -0.45 11.03 -22.63
CA PRO A 76 0.70 11.91 -22.45
C PRO A 76 0.82 12.34 -20.98
N ILE A 77 2.06 12.44 -20.52
CA ILE A 77 2.39 12.87 -19.14
C ILE A 77 2.32 14.40 -19.08
N ASP A 78 1.55 14.93 -18.13
CA ASP A 78 1.51 16.37 -17.81
C ASP A 78 2.47 16.65 -16.65
N TYR A 79 3.75 16.80 -17.00
CA TYR A 79 4.83 17.04 -16.04
C TYR A 79 4.61 18.28 -15.20
N LYS A 80 3.99 19.33 -15.77
CA LYS A 80 3.70 20.56 -15.05
C LYS A 80 2.69 20.33 -13.94
N SER A 81 1.52 19.78 -14.28
CA SER A 81 0.45 19.56 -13.32
C SER A 81 0.84 18.53 -12.26
N GLU A 82 1.53 17.46 -12.65
CA GLU A 82 2.02 16.44 -11.72
C GLU A 82 3.05 17.00 -10.74
N LEU A 83 4.09 17.71 -11.23
CA LEU A 83 5.10 18.29 -10.36
C LEU A 83 4.48 19.32 -9.40
N GLN A 84 3.57 20.17 -9.88
CA GLN A 84 2.88 21.14 -9.02
C GLN A 84 2.07 20.47 -7.91
N ALA A 85 1.37 19.37 -8.22
CA ALA A 85 0.62 18.60 -7.23
C ALA A 85 1.55 17.95 -6.19
N ILE A 86 2.67 17.37 -6.63
CA ILE A 86 3.66 16.73 -5.75
C ILE A 86 4.28 17.77 -4.82
N ILE A 87 4.71 18.91 -5.36
CA ILE A 87 5.30 20.00 -4.58
C ILE A 87 4.28 20.60 -3.61
N ARG A 88 2.99 20.66 -3.98
CA ARG A 88 1.93 21.05 -3.05
C ARG A 88 1.78 20.05 -1.91
N ALA A 89 1.76 18.74 -2.21
CA ALA A 89 1.71 17.69 -1.20
C ALA A 89 2.91 17.77 -0.24
N ARG A 90 4.14 17.90 -0.78
CA ARG A 90 5.38 18.13 -0.02
C ARG A 90 5.23 19.30 0.95
N THR A 91 4.78 20.44 0.44
CA THR A 91 4.62 21.66 1.24
C THR A 91 3.68 21.45 2.44
N VAL A 92 2.59 20.71 2.25
CA VAL A 92 1.63 20.42 3.33
C VAL A 92 2.20 19.40 4.33
N LEU A 93 2.92 18.38 3.87
CA LEU A 93 3.58 17.42 4.75
C LEU A 93 4.65 18.09 5.61
N GLU A 94 5.45 19.00 5.04
CA GLU A 94 6.52 19.73 5.73
C GLU A 94 6.00 20.80 6.70
N LYS A 95 5.06 21.65 6.25
CA LYS A 95 4.56 22.79 7.04
C LYS A 95 3.39 22.41 7.94
N GLY A 96 2.87 21.19 7.81
CA GLY A 96 1.78 20.64 8.58
C GLY A 96 0.40 20.93 8.00
N SER A 97 -0.57 20.22 8.57
CA SER A 97 -1.98 20.21 8.17
C SER A 97 -2.69 21.58 8.22
N SER A 98 -2.20 22.52 9.03
CA SER A 98 -2.77 23.88 9.17
C SER A 98 -2.82 24.69 7.86
N ILE A 99 -1.94 24.41 6.90
CA ILE A 99 -1.91 25.11 5.61
C ILE A 99 -2.73 24.38 4.53
N CYS A 100 -3.32 23.24 4.86
CA CYS A 100 -4.12 22.40 3.97
C CYS A 100 -5.58 22.86 3.96
N LYS A 101 -6.03 23.41 2.84
CA LYS A 101 -7.41 23.85 2.65
C LYS A 101 -8.33 22.64 2.43
N PRO A 102 -9.62 22.73 2.82
CA PRO A 102 -10.54 21.59 2.70
C PRO A 102 -10.63 20.98 1.29
N HIS A 103 -10.68 21.80 0.24
CA HIS A 103 -10.86 21.31 -1.14
C HIS A 103 -9.63 20.63 -1.75
N GLU A 104 -8.45 20.75 -1.16
CA GLU A 104 -7.21 20.14 -1.66
C GLU A 104 -6.80 18.88 -0.88
N ARG A 105 -7.48 18.54 0.22
CA ARG A 105 -7.16 17.36 1.04
C ARG A 105 -7.18 16.07 0.24
N VAL A 106 -8.30 15.78 -0.43
CA VAL A 106 -8.47 14.59 -1.28
C VAL A 106 -7.48 14.61 -2.46
N PRO A 107 -7.33 15.71 -3.22
CA PRO A 107 -6.27 15.81 -4.23
C PRO A 107 -4.87 15.50 -3.73
N ILE A 108 -4.46 16.03 -2.58
CA ILE A 108 -3.14 15.78 -1.98
C ILE A 108 -2.96 14.30 -1.65
N LEU A 109 -3.95 13.67 -1.01
CA LEU A 109 -3.89 12.25 -0.67
C LEU A 109 -3.84 11.38 -1.93
N ARG A 110 -4.59 11.73 -2.97
CA ARG A 110 -4.54 11.05 -4.27
C ARG A 110 -3.18 11.23 -4.94
N THR A 111 -2.55 12.39 -4.84
CA THR A 111 -1.17 12.59 -5.33
C THR A 111 -0.19 11.68 -4.61
N ILE A 112 -0.25 11.61 -3.27
CA ILE A 112 0.60 10.71 -2.47
C ILE A 112 0.35 9.25 -2.83
N LEU A 113 -0.92 8.85 -2.95
CA LEU A 113 -1.29 7.49 -3.34
C LEU A 113 -0.81 7.15 -4.76
N ASN A 114 -0.92 8.08 -5.70
CA ASN A 114 -0.45 7.87 -7.07
C ASN A 114 1.07 7.64 -7.13
N LEU A 115 1.85 8.32 -6.29
CA LEU A 115 3.29 8.07 -6.18
C LEU A 115 3.59 6.64 -5.68
N LEU A 116 2.76 6.09 -4.78
CA LEU A 116 2.88 4.71 -4.31
C LEU A 116 2.39 3.68 -5.34
N LEU A 117 1.41 4.02 -6.17
CA LEU A 117 0.77 3.09 -7.10
C LEU A 117 1.44 3.05 -8.48
N TYR A 118 1.97 4.17 -8.96
CA TYR A 118 2.63 4.29 -10.26
C TYR A 118 4.13 4.29 -10.09
N VAL A 119 4.72 3.10 -10.18
CA VAL A 119 6.15 2.86 -9.89
C VAL A 119 6.78 1.99 -10.95
N PRO A 120 8.12 2.01 -11.11
CA PRO A 120 8.80 1.06 -11.97
C PRO A 120 8.66 -0.38 -11.43
N PRO A 121 8.48 -1.38 -12.32
CA PRO A 121 8.38 -2.77 -11.93
C PRO A 121 9.75 -3.34 -11.53
N LEU A 122 9.75 -4.15 -10.49
CA LEU A 122 10.86 -5.07 -10.21
C LEU A 122 10.82 -6.22 -11.23
N GLN A 123 11.96 -6.85 -11.46
CA GLN A 123 12.06 -7.99 -12.40
C GLN A 123 11.99 -9.33 -11.66
N THR A 124 12.48 -9.36 -10.42
CA THR A 124 12.44 -10.53 -9.54
C THR A 124 12.16 -10.11 -8.09
N PRO A 125 11.62 -11.01 -7.25
CA PRO A 125 11.44 -10.73 -5.82
C PRO A 125 12.74 -10.36 -5.09
N ALA A 126 13.89 -10.88 -5.52
CA ALA A 126 15.18 -10.57 -4.92
C ALA A 126 15.58 -9.09 -5.13
N ASP A 127 15.00 -8.40 -6.11
CA ASP A 127 15.28 -6.99 -6.39
C ASP A 127 14.83 -6.07 -5.24
N ILE A 128 13.92 -6.52 -4.36
CA ILE A 128 13.48 -5.76 -3.18
C ILE A 128 14.66 -5.45 -2.23
N LEU A 129 15.69 -6.31 -2.24
CA LEU A 129 16.89 -6.13 -1.42
C LEU A 129 17.91 -5.18 -2.04
N ASP A 130 17.71 -4.78 -3.31
CA ASP A 130 18.58 -3.87 -4.04
C ASP A 130 18.01 -2.44 -3.97
N ALA A 131 18.61 -1.61 -3.11
CA ALA A 131 18.18 -0.23 -2.90
C ALA A 131 18.18 0.61 -4.20
N ALA A 132 18.98 0.25 -5.21
CA ALA A 132 19.00 0.96 -6.49
C ALA A 132 17.78 0.64 -7.39
N LYS A 133 17.06 -0.44 -7.08
CA LYS A 133 15.85 -0.87 -7.80
C LYS A 133 14.55 -0.48 -7.09
N LEU A 134 14.64 -0.08 -5.83
CA LEU A 134 13.49 0.44 -5.10
C LEU A 134 12.97 1.73 -5.75
N SER A 135 11.65 1.85 -5.78
CA SER A 135 10.96 3.03 -6.29
C SER A 135 11.36 4.27 -5.50
N GLN A 136 11.87 5.28 -6.19
CA GLN A 136 12.18 6.57 -5.58
C GLN A 136 10.91 7.27 -5.10
N ASN A 137 9.78 7.11 -5.80
CA ASN A 137 8.50 7.64 -5.36
C ASN A 137 8.09 7.06 -3.99
N MET A 138 8.23 5.75 -3.80
CA MET A 138 7.88 5.13 -2.51
C MET A 138 8.82 5.55 -1.39
N LEU A 139 10.12 5.64 -1.67
CA LEU A 139 11.11 6.14 -0.70
C LEU A 139 10.80 7.58 -0.30
N TRP A 140 10.47 8.43 -1.28
CA TRP A 140 10.08 9.81 -1.07
C TRP A 140 8.81 9.89 -0.20
N VAL A 141 7.74 9.17 -0.55
CA VAL A 141 6.50 9.17 0.25
C VAL A 141 6.75 8.68 1.67
N ALA A 142 7.53 7.62 1.86
CA ALA A 142 7.85 7.11 3.18
C ALA A 142 8.63 8.16 4.01
N ALA A 143 9.55 8.89 3.39
CA ALA A 143 10.32 9.95 4.05
C ALA A 143 9.47 11.19 4.41
N GLU A 144 8.51 11.57 3.57
CA GLU A 144 7.63 12.73 3.78
C GLU A 144 6.48 12.42 4.75
N CYS A 145 5.92 11.21 4.70
CA CYS A 145 4.87 10.74 5.61
C CYS A 145 5.44 10.20 6.94
N ARG A 146 6.75 10.37 7.20
CA ARG A 146 7.40 9.92 8.44
C ARG A 146 6.63 10.41 9.67
N LYS A 147 6.59 9.59 10.73
CA LYS A 147 5.81 9.86 11.95
C LYS A 147 4.29 10.05 11.70
N GLY A 148 3.78 9.54 10.58
CA GLY A 148 2.36 9.53 10.26
C GLY A 148 1.79 10.87 9.78
N ALA A 149 2.63 11.77 9.24
CA ALA A 149 2.18 13.09 8.78
C ALA A 149 0.99 12.99 7.81
N LEU A 150 -0.12 13.68 8.12
CA LEU A 150 -1.42 13.60 7.45
C LEU A 150 -2.13 12.24 7.48
N LEU A 151 -1.49 11.17 7.93
CA LEU A 151 -2.07 9.83 7.97
C LEU A 151 -2.70 9.53 9.34
N ASP A 152 -1.99 9.88 10.40
CA ASP A 152 -2.35 9.56 11.77
C ASP A 152 -3.30 10.59 12.39
N PRO A 153 -4.38 10.16 13.06
CA PRO A 153 -5.14 11.00 13.96
C PRO A 153 -4.24 11.79 14.91
N GLY A 154 -4.50 13.10 15.02
CA GLY A 154 -3.69 14.05 15.77
C GLY A 154 -2.61 14.77 14.93
N THR A 155 -2.35 14.32 13.70
CA THR A 155 -1.50 15.07 12.75
C THR A 155 -2.30 16.09 11.91
N TYR A 156 -3.62 16.10 12.07
CA TYR A 156 -4.57 17.04 11.48
C TYR A 156 -5.65 17.40 12.49
N ASP A 157 -6.25 18.59 12.34
CA ASP A 157 -7.18 19.23 13.28
C ASP A 157 -8.64 19.26 12.79
N TRP A 158 -8.98 18.43 11.80
CA TRP A 158 -10.33 18.31 11.27
C TRP A 158 -10.85 16.87 11.32
N GLU A 159 -12.17 16.73 11.24
CA GLU A 159 -12.82 15.44 11.05
C GLU A 159 -12.74 15.05 9.56
N PRO A 160 -12.11 13.91 9.23
CA PRO A 160 -11.96 13.47 7.85
C PRO A 160 -13.30 13.01 7.28
N THR A 161 -13.50 13.22 5.98
CA THR A 161 -14.61 12.59 5.25
C THR A 161 -14.36 11.09 5.06
N LYS A 162 -15.38 10.31 4.74
CA LYS A 162 -15.22 8.87 4.44
C LYS A 162 -14.17 8.60 3.35
N GLU A 163 -14.13 9.41 2.29
CA GLU A 163 -13.12 9.28 1.23
C GLU A 163 -11.71 9.57 1.75
N GLU A 164 -11.58 10.59 2.59
CA GLU A 164 -10.33 10.94 3.26
C GLU A 164 -9.81 9.82 4.16
N GLU A 165 -10.70 9.13 4.89
CA GLU A 165 -10.36 7.97 5.73
C GLU A 165 -9.87 6.79 4.89
N GLN A 166 -10.60 6.45 3.82
CA GLN A 166 -10.24 5.36 2.91
C GLN A 166 -8.87 5.60 2.24
N LEU A 167 -8.61 6.82 1.76
CA LEU A 167 -7.33 7.18 1.15
C LEU A 167 -6.17 7.10 2.15
N ARG A 168 -6.34 7.63 3.37
CA ARG A 168 -5.31 7.53 4.42
C ARG A 168 -5.05 6.10 4.80
N ALA A 169 -6.11 5.31 4.97
CA ALA A 169 -5.99 3.92 5.37
C ALA A 169 -5.27 3.09 4.29
N ARG A 170 -5.52 3.35 3.00
CA ARG A 170 -4.80 2.74 1.90
C ARG A 170 -3.31 3.11 1.89
N ILE A 171 -3.00 4.42 1.94
CA ILE A 171 -1.62 4.92 1.97
C ILE A 171 -0.86 4.31 3.17
N HIS A 172 -1.49 4.33 4.34
CA HIS A 172 -0.91 3.79 5.56
C HIS A 172 -0.67 2.28 5.48
N THR A 173 -1.63 1.51 4.94
CA THR A 173 -1.46 0.05 4.75
C THR A 173 -0.26 -0.25 3.85
N MET A 174 -0.10 0.51 2.76
CA MET A 174 1.02 0.35 1.84
C MET A 174 2.35 0.74 2.49
N LEU A 175 2.39 1.81 3.28
CA LEU A 175 3.62 2.27 3.94
C LEU A 175 4.12 1.30 5.01
N GLY A 176 3.22 0.70 5.78
CA GLY A 176 3.55 -0.15 6.93
C GLY A 176 3.11 0.49 8.24
N VAL A 177 3.70 0.03 9.35
CA VAL A 177 3.45 0.60 10.69
C VAL A 177 4.17 1.94 10.89
N THR A 178 3.50 2.84 11.59
CA THR A 178 4.01 4.14 12.04
C THR A 178 4.35 4.10 13.54
N PRO A 179 5.06 5.11 14.09
CA PRO A 179 5.30 5.20 15.53
C PRO A 179 4.02 5.19 16.38
N ARG A 180 2.91 5.77 15.89
CA ARG A 180 1.63 5.82 16.63
C ARG A 180 1.03 4.44 16.85
N ASP A 181 1.20 3.55 15.88
CA ASP A 181 0.64 2.21 15.92
C ASP A 181 1.17 1.37 17.10
N TRP A 182 2.34 1.72 17.63
CA TRP A 182 2.94 1.04 18.79
C TRP A 182 2.28 1.37 20.13
N THR A 183 1.40 2.38 20.17
CA THR A 183 0.66 2.73 21.37
C THR A 183 -0.36 1.65 21.72
N ASP A 184 -0.59 1.44 23.02
CA ASP A 184 -1.58 0.46 23.48
C ASP A 184 -2.99 0.81 22.98
N ASP A 185 -3.31 2.10 22.89
CA ASP A 185 -4.59 2.59 22.35
C ASP A 185 -4.78 2.22 20.88
N ALA A 186 -3.77 2.45 20.02
CA ALA A 186 -3.87 2.11 18.60
C ALA A 186 -4.02 0.61 18.37
N ARG A 187 -3.28 -0.20 19.14
CA ARG A 187 -3.37 -1.67 19.09
C ARG A 187 -4.73 -2.16 19.58
N LEU A 188 -5.23 -1.57 20.66
CA LEU A 188 -6.56 -1.88 21.18
C LEU A 188 -7.66 -1.54 20.18
N ASP A 189 -7.59 -0.37 19.54
CA ASP A 189 -8.56 0.05 18.54
C ASP A 189 -8.56 -0.89 17.32
N ALA A 190 -7.38 -1.29 16.83
CA ALA A 190 -7.27 -2.24 15.73
C ALA A 190 -7.85 -3.62 16.08
N ARG A 191 -7.53 -4.15 17.26
CA ARG A 191 -8.09 -5.43 17.75
C ARG A 191 -9.60 -5.33 17.92
N ALA A 192 -10.08 -4.25 18.52
CA ALA A 192 -11.51 -4.00 18.71
C ALA A 192 -12.26 -3.94 17.38
N TYR A 193 -11.65 -3.38 16.34
CA TYR A 193 -12.20 -3.37 14.99
C TYR A 193 -12.22 -4.79 14.38
N VAL A 194 -11.08 -5.48 14.42
CA VAL A 194 -10.92 -6.82 13.82
C VAL A 194 -11.85 -7.85 14.45
N TYR A 195 -12.00 -7.84 15.78
CA TYR A 195 -12.80 -8.83 16.51
C TYR A 195 -14.26 -8.43 16.68
N ASN A 196 -14.67 -7.28 16.12
CA ASN A 196 -16.07 -6.93 16.05
C ASN A 196 -16.75 -7.72 14.92
N MET A 197 -17.56 -8.71 15.30
CA MET A 197 -18.30 -9.57 14.39
C MET A 197 -19.30 -8.80 13.51
N GLY A 198 -19.75 -7.62 13.96
CA GLY A 198 -20.60 -6.74 13.16
C GLY A 198 -19.95 -6.26 11.85
N ASN A 199 -18.61 -6.28 11.78
CA ASN A 199 -17.85 -5.94 10.59
C ASN A 199 -17.80 -7.08 9.56
N TYR A 200 -18.42 -8.24 9.82
CA TYR A 200 -18.43 -9.38 8.90
C TYR A 200 -19.85 -9.88 8.70
N ASN A 201 -20.38 -9.72 7.50
CA ASN A 201 -21.76 -10.06 7.19
C ASN A 201 -21.93 -10.36 5.70
N TRP A 202 -23.11 -10.82 5.32
CA TRP A 202 -23.42 -11.15 3.93
C TRP A 202 -23.29 -9.97 2.97
N ALA A 203 -23.48 -8.72 3.44
CA ALA A 203 -23.39 -7.56 2.57
C ALA A 203 -21.94 -7.24 2.16
N ASN A 204 -20.95 -7.56 3.00
CA ASN A 204 -19.53 -7.47 2.66
C ASN A 204 -18.86 -8.82 2.38
N GLU A 205 -19.66 -9.87 2.25
CA GLU A 205 -19.21 -11.25 2.05
C GLU A 205 -18.18 -11.70 3.09
N PHE A 206 -18.25 -11.17 4.32
CA PHE A 206 -17.33 -11.49 5.42
C PHE A 206 -15.86 -11.13 5.15
N GLY A 207 -15.60 -10.25 4.18
CA GLY A 207 -14.27 -9.73 3.85
C GLY A 207 -14.13 -8.23 4.10
N PRO A 208 -12.92 -7.67 3.84
CA PRO A 208 -12.67 -6.23 3.97
C PRO A 208 -13.22 -5.44 2.77
N PHE A 209 -14.52 -5.57 2.53
CA PHE A 209 -15.22 -4.95 1.41
C PHE A 209 -16.38 -4.07 1.91
N LEU A 210 -16.72 -3.04 1.14
CA LEU A 210 -17.82 -2.13 1.45
C LEU A 210 -19.17 -2.73 1.03
N ALA A 211 -20.13 -2.83 1.96
CA ALA A 211 -21.46 -3.39 1.72
C ALA A 211 -22.19 -2.78 0.50
N GLU A 212 -22.94 -3.60 -0.24
CA GLU A 212 -23.68 -3.23 -1.45
C GLU A 212 -24.71 -2.09 -1.27
N GLU A 213 -25.07 -1.66 -0.06
CA GLU A 213 -26.04 -0.58 0.17
C GLU A 213 -25.57 0.79 -0.37
N ASP A 214 -24.31 0.90 -0.79
CA ASP A 214 -23.71 2.01 -1.55
C ASP A 214 -23.53 1.71 -3.08
N ALA A 215 -24.05 0.60 -3.60
CA ALA A 215 -23.95 0.15 -4.99
C ALA A 215 -25.32 -0.21 -5.62
N VAL A 216 -25.47 0.00 -6.93
CA VAL A 216 -26.75 -0.10 -7.66
C VAL A 216 -27.16 -1.57 -7.88
N PRO A 217 -28.43 -1.97 -7.63
CA PRO A 217 -28.88 -3.34 -7.88
C PRO A 217 -28.95 -3.69 -9.37
N GLY A 218 -28.44 -4.86 -9.77
CA GLY A 218 -28.90 -5.56 -10.99
C GLY A 218 -27.89 -6.04 -12.03
N VAL A 219 -26.57 -6.09 -11.77
CA VAL A 219 -25.60 -6.62 -12.76
C VAL A 219 -24.49 -7.48 -12.12
N GLY A 220 -24.68 -8.80 -12.12
CA GLY A 220 -23.63 -9.84 -12.07
C GLY A 220 -22.92 -10.08 -10.71
N ASP A 221 -22.89 -11.34 -10.28
CA ASP A 221 -22.24 -11.92 -9.08
C ASP A 221 -22.26 -11.00 -7.83
N ALA A 222 -23.34 -11.16 -7.06
CA ALA A 222 -23.73 -10.38 -5.90
C ALA A 222 -22.66 -10.32 -4.80
N GLY A 223 -22.33 -9.10 -4.38
CA GLY A 223 -21.53 -8.81 -3.19
C GLY A 223 -20.67 -7.56 -3.32
N ALA A 224 -20.33 -6.98 -2.16
CA ALA A 224 -19.44 -5.84 -2.00
C ALA A 224 -18.18 -5.92 -2.88
N ASN A 225 -18.09 -5.04 -3.89
CA ASN A 225 -17.02 -5.05 -4.90
C ASN A 225 -16.05 -3.87 -4.80
N LYS A 226 -16.02 -3.16 -3.67
CA LYS A 226 -15.00 -2.14 -3.38
C LYS A 226 -14.33 -2.45 -2.07
N VAL A 227 -13.03 -2.18 -2.00
CA VAL A 227 -12.24 -2.48 -0.81
C VAL A 227 -12.52 -1.45 0.28
N ASP A 228 -12.77 -1.93 1.50
CA ASP A 228 -12.76 -1.11 2.71
C ASP A 228 -11.32 -1.04 3.24
N TRP A 229 -10.59 -0.01 2.85
CA TRP A 229 -9.21 0.20 3.27
C TRP A 229 -9.08 0.48 4.77
N VAL A 230 -10.12 0.97 5.45
CA VAL A 230 -10.12 1.10 6.91
C VAL A 230 -10.11 -0.29 7.55
N HIS A 231 -10.92 -1.22 7.02
CA HIS A 231 -10.86 -2.63 7.45
C HIS A 231 -9.50 -3.24 7.17
N VAL A 232 -8.96 -3.07 5.94
CA VAL A 232 -7.63 -3.58 5.57
C VAL A 232 -6.54 -3.02 6.49
N ARG A 233 -6.56 -1.73 6.84
CA ARG A 233 -5.58 -1.13 7.76
C ARG A 233 -5.62 -1.77 9.15
N ASN A 234 -6.80 -2.04 9.69
CA ASN A 234 -6.92 -2.66 11.01
C ASN A 234 -6.46 -4.13 10.99
N LEU A 235 -6.75 -4.87 9.91
CA LEU A 235 -6.19 -6.21 9.70
C LEU A 235 -4.66 -6.16 9.61
N HIS A 236 -4.13 -5.27 8.76
CA HIS A 236 -2.69 -5.05 8.57
C HIS A 236 -1.97 -4.75 9.89
N LEU A 237 -2.53 -3.83 10.69
CA LEU A 237 -1.96 -3.44 11.97
C LEU A 237 -1.94 -4.61 12.95
N ASN A 238 -3.04 -5.37 13.08
CA ASN A 238 -3.08 -6.51 14.00
C ASN A 238 -2.01 -7.55 13.65
N ILE A 239 -1.87 -7.89 12.36
CA ILE A 239 -0.88 -8.87 11.88
C ILE A 239 0.54 -8.36 11.97
N SER A 240 0.77 -7.10 11.57
CA SER A 240 2.09 -6.49 11.62
C SER A 240 2.64 -6.47 13.04
N MET A 241 1.80 -6.22 14.04
CA MET A 241 2.23 -6.24 15.44
C MET A 241 2.67 -7.63 15.90
N GLN A 242 1.97 -8.69 15.52
CA GLN A 242 2.40 -10.08 15.82
C GLN A 242 3.74 -10.42 15.17
N LEU A 243 3.92 -10.01 13.91
CA LEU A 243 5.17 -10.22 13.19
C LEU A 243 6.33 -9.44 13.82
N LEU A 244 6.07 -8.21 14.27
CA LEU A 244 7.10 -7.30 14.78
C LEU A 244 7.42 -7.49 16.27
N GLU A 245 6.49 -7.97 17.09
CA GLU A 245 6.68 -8.14 18.55
C GLU A 245 7.96 -8.91 18.91
N GLY A 246 8.27 -9.99 18.17
CA GLY A 246 9.50 -10.76 18.36
C GLY A 246 10.79 -10.04 17.98
N PHE A 247 10.75 -9.01 17.14
CA PHE A 247 11.92 -8.21 16.76
C PHE A 247 12.24 -7.13 17.80
N VAL A 248 11.23 -6.73 18.57
CA VAL A 248 11.31 -5.53 19.39
C VAL A 248 11.97 -5.81 20.74
N GLU A 249 11.93 -7.05 21.22
CA GLU A 249 12.71 -7.48 22.39
C GLU A 249 14.22 -7.28 22.16
N ASP A 250 14.70 -7.52 20.92
CA ASP A 250 16.10 -7.29 20.52
C ASP A 250 16.47 -5.81 20.30
N LEU A 251 15.46 -4.93 20.18
CA LEU A 251 15.60 -3.52 19.79
C LEU A 251 15.32 -2.55 20.95
N GLN A 252 15.49 -3.00 22.20
CA GLN A 252 15.31 -2.17 23.40
C GLN A 252 16.15 -0.87 23.30
N GLY A 253 15.45 0.26 23.09
CA GLY A 253 16.04 1.59 22.86
C GLY A 253 15.84 2.18 21.46
N ALA A 254 15.48 1.38 20.46
CA ALA A 254 15.29 1.84 19.08
C ALA A 254 13.83 2.17 18.73
N ARG A 255 12.85 1.80 19.57
CA ARG A 255 11.42 2.12 19.40
C ARG A 255 11.16 3.62 19.20
N GLU A 256 11.89 4.47 19.92
CA GLU A 256 11.74 5.94 19.86
C GLU A 256 12.54 6.60 18.72
N LEU A 257 13.47 5.85 18.10
CA LEU A 257 14.40 6.36 17.08
C LEU A 257 14.01 5.93 15.65
N MET A 258 13.08 4.99 15.50
CA MET A 258 12.66 4.46 14.20
C MET A 258 11.53 5.28 13.60
N GLU A 259 11.78 5.84 12.41
CA GLU A 259 10.79 6.65 11.70
C GLU A 259 10.05 5.89 10.61
N ILE A 260 10.63 4.78 10.10
CA ILE A 260 10.07 3.90 9.06
C ILE A 260 10.52 2.45 9.34
N PHE A 261 9.62 1.48 9.21
CA PHE A 261 9.90 0.05 9.32
C PHE A 261 9.80 -0.61 7.94
N MET A 262 10.91 -1.17 7.45
CA MET A 262 10.90 -2.06 6.28
C MET A 262 10.83 -3.51 6.76
N TYR A 263 9.74 -4.19 6.42
CA TYR A 263 9.45 -5.59 6.74
C TYR A 263 8.44 -6.13 5.72
N PRO A 264 8.26 -7.47 5.60
CA PRO A 264 7.16 -8.01 4.80
C PRO A 264 5.84 -7.37 5.27
N LEU A 265 5.00 -6.87 4.34
CA LEU A 265 3.85 -5.98 4.61
C LEU A 265 4.17 -4.47 4.75
N SER A 266 5.21 -3.97 4.06
CA SER A 266 5.53 -2.53 3.94
C SER A 266 5.85 -2.12 2.50
N PHE A 267 6.09 -0.83 2.24
CA PHE A 267 6.11 -0.25 0.90
C PHE A 267 7.00 -0.94 -0.15
N PRO A 268 8.23 -1.43 0.15
CA PRO A 268 9.07 -2.06 -0.88
C PRO A 268 8.40 -3.30 -1.47
N TYR A 269 7.63 -4.00 -0.64
CA TYR A 269 6.93 -5.22 -1.00
C TYR A 269 5.67 -4.94 -1.82
N THR A 270 5.19 -3.68 -1.87
CA THR A 270 4.04 -3.30 -2.71
C THR A 270 4.39 -3.07 -4.17
N GLN A 271 5.68 -2.98 -4.53
CA GLN A 271 6.10 -2.81 -5.92
C GLN A 271 5.70 -4.03 -6.75
N LEU A 272 5.12 -3.78 -7.92
CA LEU A 272 4.82 -4.83 -8.88
C LEU A 272 6.09 -5.56 -9.34
N ILE A 273 5.95 -6.85 -9.61
CA ILE A 273 7.03 -7.70 -10.14
C ILE A 273 6.62 -8.17 -11.53
N ILE A 274 7.31 -7.69 -12.56
CA ILE A 274 7.09 -8.10 -13.95
C ILE A 274 8.41 -8.65 -14.50
N PRO A 275 8.57 -9.99 -14.57
CA PRO A 275 9.74 -10.60 -15.18
C PRO A 275 10.00 -10.14 -16.62
N PRO A 276 11.27 -10.14 -17.07
CA PRO A 276 11.60 -9.70 -18.42
C PRO A 276 10.86 -10.50 -19.49
N GLY A 277 10.21 -9.81 -20.42
CA GLY A 277 9.47 -10.43 -21.53
C GLY A 277 8.10 -11.00 -21.16
N MET A 278 7.66 -10.87 -19.90
CA MET A 278 6.31 -11.28 -19.50
C MET A 278 5.28 -10.26 -20.00
N ASN A 279 4.18 -10.79 -20.57
CA ASN A 279 3.01 -9.99 -20.91
C ASN A 279 1.83 -10.42 -20.03
N LEU A 280 1.48 -9.54 -19.07
CA LEU A 280 0.40 -9.75 -18.11
C LEU A 280 -0.98 -9.88 -18.76
N ASP A 281 -1.19 -9.36 -19.96
CA ASP A 281 -2.49 -9.49 -20.67
C ASP A 281 -2.72 -10.87 -21.27
N THR A 282 -1.67 -11.69 -21.33
CA THR A 282 -1.70 -13.04 -21.93
C THR A 282 -1.30 -14.14 -20.97
N THR A 283 -0.71 -13.80 -19.83
CA THR A 283 -0.31 -14.77 -18.81
C THR A 283 -1.53 -15.26 -18.06
N GLU A 284 -1.69 -16.58 -17.98
CA GLU A 284 -2.80 -17.23 -17.25
C GLU A 284 -2.75 -16.87 -15.76
N ASP A 285 -1.57 -16.93 -15.15
CA ASP A 285 -1.33 -16.56 -13.75
C ASP A 285 -0.85 -15.11 -13.61
N TRP A 286 -1.73 -14.16 -13.95
CA TRP A 286 -1.44 -12.73 -13.90
C TRP A 286 -1.27 -12.19 -12.46
N ALA A 287 -1.81 -12.89 -11.46
CA ALA A 287 -1.75 -12.50 -10.05
C ALA A 287 -0.60 -13.15 -9.26
N ASP A 288 0.16 -14.07 -9.87
CA ASP A 288 1.24 -14.85 -9.23
C ASP A 288 0.73 -15.80 -8.13
N VAL A 289 -0.39 -16.47 -8.40
CA VAL A 289 -1.04 -17.40 -7.47
C VAL A 289 -0.21 -18.67 -7.26
N ALA A 290 0.37 -19.22 -8.33
CA ALA A 290 1.14 -20.46 -8.25
C ALA A 290 2.47 -20.24 -7.54
N GLY A 291 2.71 -21.00 -6.48
CA GLY A 291 3.93 -20.85 -5.70
C GLY A 291 3.77 -21.38 -4.28
N GLU A 292 4.78 -21.09 -3.47
CA GLU A 292 4.71 -21.32 -2.04
C GLU A 292 4.10 -20.07 -1.38
N TRP A 293 3.34 -20.27 -0.31
CA TRP A 293 2.71 -19.21 0.47
C TRP A 293 2.85 -19.53 1.96
N ASP A 294 3.10 -18.51 2.78
CA ASP A 294 3.05 -18.58 4.24
C ASP A 294 1.69 -17.98 4.62
N VAL A 295 0.74 -18.83 5.02
CA VAL A 295 -0.54 -18.38 5.53
C VAL A 295 -0.39 -18.22 7.03
N SER A 296 -0.45 -16.99 7.50
CA SER A 296 -0.53 -16.74 8.94
C SER A 296 -1.99 -16.53 9.35
N PHE A 297 -2.37 -16.65 10.63
CA PHE A 297 -3.71 -16.35 11.19
C PHE A 297 -3.68 -16.02 12.68
N CYS A 298 -4.51 -15.05 13.07
CA CYS A 298 -4.76 -14.66 14.44
C CYS A 298 -6.17 -15.09 14.85
N PHE A 299 -6.31 -15.55 16.08
CA PHE A 299 -7.60 -15.70 16.75
C PHE A 299 -7.45 -15.49 18.25
N CYS A 300 -8.57 -15.21 18.90
CA CYS A 300 -8.65 -15.17 20.35
C CYS A 300 -9.58 -16.27 20.86
N ASP A 301 -9.61 -16.42 22.18
CA ASP A 301 -10.54 -17.33 22.85
C ASP A 301 -11.99 -17.01 22.46
N HIS A 302 -12.75 -18.05 22.09
CA HIS A 302 -14.12 -17.90 21.59
C HIS A 302 -15.07 -17.32 22.65
N HIS A 303 -14.94 -17.70 23.91
CA HIS A 303 -15.79 -17.15 24.98
C HIS A 303 -15.52 -15.67 25.18
N LEU A 304 -14.25 -15.26 25.13
CA LEU A 304 -13.87 -13.86 25.18
C LEU A 304 -14.41 -13.08 23.98
N LEU A 305 -14.28 -13.63 22.77
CA LEU A 305 -14.82 -13.03 21.54
C LEU A 305 -16.33 -12.79 21.65
N MET A 306 -17.09 -13.79 22.09
CA MET A 306 -18.54 -13.67 22.27
C MET A 306 -18.89 -12.64 23.34
N ASN A 307 -18.17 -12.63 24.46
CA ASN A 307 -18.41 -11.66 25.53
C ASN A 307 -18.13 -10.22 25.07
N TYR A 308 -17.04 -10.01 24.32
CA TYR A 308 -16.77 -8.72 23.69
C TYR A 308 -17.88 -8.30 22.74
N ASN A 309 -18.33 -9.18 21.84
CA ASN A 309 -19.37 -8.85 20.87
C ASN A 309 -20.77 -8.65 21.49
N HIS A 310 -21.01 -9.16 22.69
CA HIS A 310 -22.24 -8.87 23.45
C HIS A 310 -22.17 -7.55 24.24
N THR A 311 -20.99 -7.17 24.75
CA THR A 311 -20.83 -6.04 25.68
C THR A 311 -20.24 -4.79 25.03
N ASN A 312 -19.52 -4.94 23.93
CA ASN A 312 -18.61 -3.95 23.33
C ASN A 312 -17.56 -3.41 24.30
N ASP A 313 -17.22 -4.17 25.34
CA ASP A 313 -16.21 -3.77 26.33
C ASP A 313 -14.79 -4.05 25.83
N LYS A 314 -14.12 -3.01 25.33
CA LYS A 314 -12.73 -3.08 24.84
C LYS A 314 -11.74 -3.54 25.93
N SER A 315 -12.05 -3.40 27.22
CA SER A 315 -11.16 -3.87 28.29
C SER A 315 -11.00 -5.40 28.31
N LEU A 316 -11.86 -6.13 27.61
CA LEU A 316 -11.72 -7.57 27.40
C LEU A 316 -10.61 -7.91 26.39
N LEU A 317 -10.18 -6.95 25.57
CA LEU A 317 -9.17 -7.12 24.51
C LEU A 317 -7.75 -6.67 24.92
N VAL A 318 -7.53 -6.51 26.22
CA VAL A 318 -6.21 -6.20 26.80
C VAL A 318 -5.71 -7.31 27.74
N PRO A 319 -4.39 -7.47 27.92
CA PRO A 319 -3.84 -8.38 28.93
C PRO A 319 -4.30 -8.02 30.36
N PRO A 320 -4.41 -9.00 31.28
CA PRO A 320 -4.05 -10.42 31.11
C PRO A 320 -5.17 -11.29 30.53
N PHE A 321 -6.38 -10.74 30.34
CA PHE A 321 -7.56 -11.51 29.92
C PHE A 321 -7.50 -11.88 28.43
N PHE A 322 -6.93 -11.00 27.62
CA PHE A 322 -6.76 -11.23 26.18
C PHE A 322 -5.41 -11.87 25.87
N ARG A 323 -5.45 -12.97 25.12
CA ARG A 323 -4.30 -13.56 24.44
C ARG A 323 -4.71 -13.89 23.02
N GLU A 324 -3.99 -13.32 22.07
CA GLU A 324 -4.13 -13.64 20.66
C GLU A 324 -3.19 -14.81 20.32
N GLU A 325 -3.73 -15.83 19.69
CA GLU A 325 -2.96 -16.95 19.14
C GLU A 325 -2.59 -16.64 17.70
N PHE A 326 -1.29 -16.51 17.42
CA PHE A 326 -0.73 -16.32 16.09
C PHE A 326 -0.12 -17.63 15.58
N ARG A 327 -0.51 -18.06 14.38
CA ARG A 327 0.02 -19.26 13.74
C ARG A 327 0.43 -18.96 12.31
N THR A 328 1.42 -19.70 11.81
CA THR A 328 1.86 -19.69 10.41
C THR A 328 1.94 -21.11 9.88
N MET A 329 1.47 -21.33 8.66
CA MET A 329 1.52 -22.59 7.93
C MET A 329 1.97 -22.33 6.49
N SER A 330 2.80 -23.20 5.95
CA SER A 330 3.24 -23.09 4.55
C SER A 330 2.36 -23.95 3.65
N ILE A 331 1.90 -23.39 2.54
CA ILE A 331 1.08 -24.06 1.53
C ILE A 331 1.69 -23.88 0.15
N ARG A 332 1.61 -24.91 -0.69
CA ARG A 332 1.96 -24.80 -2.11
C ARG A 332 0.68 -24.73 -2.94
N LEU A 333 0.45 -23.60 -3.59
CA LEU A 333 -0.68 -23.36 -4.47
C LEU A 333 -0.30 -23.64 -5.93
N HIS A 334 -1.28 -24.08 -6.71
CA HIS A 334 -1.18 -24.20 -8.15
C HIS A 334 -2.49 -23.77 -8.81
N VAL A 335 -2.38 -23.20 -10.01
CA VAL A 335 -3.55 -22.87 -10.82
C VAL A 335 -4.21 -24.17 -11.29
N THR A 336 -5.52 -24.27 -11.08
CA THR A 336 -6.34 -25.43 -11.48
C THR A 336 -7.15 -25.15 -12.72
N LYS A 337 -7.61 -23.90 -12.89
CA LYS A 337 -8.44 -23.47 -14.01
C LYS A 337 -8.39 -21.96 -14.15
N VAL A 338 -8.51 -21.46 -15.37
CA VAL A 338 -8.72 -20.03 -15.64
C VAL A 338 -10.04 -19.87 -16.41
N LEU A 339 -10.87 -18.93 -15.98
CA LEU A 339 -12.15 -18.62 -16.62
C LEU A 339 -12.20 -17.16 -17.09
N PRO A 340 -12.62 -16.89 -18.34
CA PRO A 340 -12.75 -15.52 -18.84
C PRO A 340 -13.63 -14.65 -17.94
N SER A 341 -13.20 -13.43 -17.67
CA SER A 341 -14.02 -12.40 -17.01
C SER A 341 -14.61 -11.47 -18.06
N ALA A 342 -15.93 -11.30 -18.03
CA ALA A 342 -16.61 -10.39 -18.95
C ALA A 342 -16.26 -8.91 -18.69
N LYS A 343 -16.10 -8.54 -17.41
CA LYS A 343 -15.71 -7.18 -17.00
C LYS A 343 -14.23 -6.91 -17.27
N HIS A 344 -13.38 -7.93 -17.09
CA HIS A 344 -11.92 -7.80 -17.16
C HIS A 344 -11.29 -8.84 -18.11
N PRO A 345 -11.39 -8.69 -19.44
CA PRO A 345 -10.98 -9.72 -20.39
C PRO A 345 -9.50 -10.11 -20.32
N THR A 346 -8.62 -9.17 -19.95
CA THR A 346 -7.18 -9.39 -19.79
C THR A 346 -6.80 -9.93 -18.40
N ARG A 347 -7.75 -10.00 -17.47
CA ARG A 347 -7.57 -10.48 -16.09
C ARG A 347 -8.65 -11.51 -15.76
N PRO A 348 -8.59 -12.70 -16.39
CA PRO A 348 -9.57 -13.75 -16.17
C PRO A 348 -9.55 -14.22 -14.71
N THR A 349 -10.65 -14.80 -14.24
CA THR A 349 -10.70 -15.39 -12.90
C THR A 349 -9.82 -16.63 -12.84
N ILE A 350 -8.88 -16.64 -11.92
CA ILE A 350 -7.98 -17.77 -11.67
C ILE A 350 -8.60 -18.61 -10.56
N TYR A 351 -8.70 -19.92 -10.75
CA TYR A 351 -9.03 -20.88 -9.70
C TYR A 351 -7.77 -21.63 -9.30
N PHE A 352 -7.60 -21.86 -8.00
CA PHE A 352 -6.41 -22.51 -7.47
C PHE A 352 -6.76 -23.62 -6.47
N GLY A 353 -5.79 -24.49 -6.27
CA GLY A 353 -5.81 -25.54 -5.27
C GLY A 353 -4.44 -25.68 -4.62
N GLY A 354 -4.41 -26.19 -3.40
CA GLY A 354 -3.16 -26.44 -2.68
C GLY A 354 -3.34 -27.36 -1.50
N THR A 355 -2.23 -27.89 -1.02
CA THR A 355 -2.18 -28.79 0.13
C THR A 355 -1.14 -28.30 1.11
N ILE A 356 -1.49 -28.30 2.40
CA ILE A 356 -0.57 -27.98 3.49
C ILE A 356 0.22 -29.25 3.82
N GLU A 357 1.52 -29.22 3.61
CA GLU A 357 2.37 -30.36 3.92
C GLU A 357 2.26 -30.70 5.42
N ARG A 358 2.11 -32.00 5.73
CA ARG A 358 1.98 -32.59 7.09
C ARG A 358 0.63 -32.46 7.81
N ALA A 359 -0.33 -31.67 7.31
CA ALA A 359 -1.63 -31.49 7.98
C ALA A 359 -2.82 -32.23 7.31
N GLY A 360 -2.68 -32.68 6.05
CA GLY A 360 -3.81 -33.26 5.30
C GLY A 360 -4.91 -32.24 4.94
N THR A 361 -4.70 -30.97 5.30
CA THR A 361 -5.56 -29.84 4.98
C THR A 361 -5.36 -29.43 3.53
N VAL A 362 -6.46 -29.26 2.82
CA VAL A 362 -6.51 -28.73 1.46
C VAL A 362 -7.10 -27.33 1.47
N MET A 363 -6.70 -26.55 0.48
CA MET A 363 -7.23 -25.23 0.22
C MET A 363 -7.59 -25.13 -1.25
N SER A 364 -8.72 -24.52 -1.54
CA SER A 364 -9.12 -24.16 -2.90
C SER A 364 -9.80 -22.80 -2.89
N GLY A 365 -9.72 -22.12 -4.01
CA GLY A 365 -10.21 -20.76 -4.09
C GLY A 365 -10.14 -20.16 -5.47
N SER A 366 -10.36 -18.86 -5.52
CA SER A 366 -10.30 -18.07 -6.74
C SER A 366 -9.72 -16.69 -6.51
N VAL A 367 -9.08 -16.16 -7.55
CA VAL A 367 -8.56 -14.80 -7.64
C VAL A 367 -9.22 -14.08 -8.80
N SER A 368 -9.72 -12.88 -8.55
CA SER A 368 -10.41 -12.04 -9.55
C SER A 368 -10.18 -10.55 -9.27
N LEU A 369 -10.55 -9.68 -10.21
CA LEU A 369 -10.57 -8.24 -9.97
C LEU A 369 -11.93 -7.77 -9.46
N THR A 370 -11.90 -6.85 -8.51
CA THR A 370 -13.06 -6.09 -8.03
C THR A 370 -13.48 -5.01 -9.04
N ASP A 371 -14.55 -4.28 -8.74
CA ASP A 371 -15.03 -3.17 -9.58
C ASP A 371 -14.12 -1.92 -9.48
N ASP A 372 -13.38 -1.79 -8.38
CA ASP A 372 -12.32 -0.78 -8.19
C ASP A 372 -10.91 -1.30 -8.51
N GLU A 373 -10.83 -2.33 -9.35
CA GLU A 373 -9.58 -2.86 -9.91
C GLU A 373 -8.57 -3.33 -8.86
N GLN A 374 -9.06 -3.83 -7.72
CA GLN A 374 -8.26 -4.49 -6.68
C GLN A 374 -8.30 -6.00 -6.87
N VAL A 375 -7.23 -6.70 -6.49
CA VAL A 375 -7.15 -8.16 -6.64
C VAL A 375 -7.78 -8.83 -5.42
N ARG A 376 -8.93 -9.45 -5.63
CA ARG A 376 -9.68 -10.17 -4.60
C ARG A 376 -9.33 -11.64 -4.58
N TRP A 377 -9.14 -12.16 -3.39
CA TRP A 377 -8.88 -13.56 -3.08
C TRP A 377 -10.03 -14.12 -2.26
N ARG A 378 -10.63 -15.22 -2.75
CA ARG A 378 -11.62 -16.04 -2.03
C ARG A 378 -11.06 -17.43 -1.86
N PHE A 379 -11.23 -18.03 -0.69
CA PHE A 379 -10.82 -19.40 -0.48
C PHE A 379 -11.65 -20.12 0.58
N VAL A 380 -11.58 -21.45 0.52
CA VAL A 380 -12.02 -22.35 1.57
C VAL A 380 -10.89 -23.31 1.92
N SER A 381 -10.83 -23.73 3.18
CA SER A 381 -9.84 -24.68 3.66
C SER A 381 -10.44 -25.66 4.66
N GLY A 382 -9.91 -26.87 4.71
CA GLY A 382 -10.39 -27.90 5.62
C GLY A 382 -9.79 -29.27 5.30
N GLU A 383 -10.40 -30.31 5.83
CA GLU A 383 -10.05 -31.67 5.48
C GLU A 383 -10.48 -31.99 4.05
N THR A 384 -9.85 -33.00 3.44
CA THR A 384 -10.19 -33.40 2.07
C THR A 384 -11.67 -33.77 1.96
N GLY A 385 -12.42 -32.99 1.16
CA GLY A 385 -13.87 -33.17 0.95
C GLY A 385 -14.76 -32.47 1.98
N ASN A 386 -14.18 -31.91 3.06
CA ASN A 386 -14.90 -31.24 4.15
C ASN A 386 -14.27 -29.86 4.41
N PRO A 387 -14.65 -28.81 3.66
CA PRO A 387 -14.21 -27.46 3.95
C PRO A 387 -14.80 -27.01 5.29
N ILE A 388 -14.00 -26.34 6.12
CA ILE A 388 -14.36 -25.89 7.47
C ILE A 388 -14.25 -24.38 7.55
N TRP A 389 -13.17 -23.84 7.02
CA TRP A 389 -12.82 -22.43 7.03
C TRP A 389 -13.11 -21.80 5.68
N SER A 390 -13.57 -20.56 5.70
CA SER A 390 -13.69 -19.69 4.53
C SER A 390 -12.94 -18.39 4.80
N GLY A 391 -12.36 -17.80 3.76
CA GLY A 391 -11.69 -16.52 3.88
C GLY A 391 -11.79 -15.67 2.62
N GLU A 392 -11.71 -14.37 2.86
CA GLU A 392 -11.81 -13.31 1.87
C GLU A 392 -10.70 -12.29 2.12
N GLY A 393 -10.04 -11.84 1.06
CA GLY A 393 -8.96 -10.88 1.18
C GLY A 393 -8.66 -10.12 -0.11
N VAL A 394 -7.78 -9.13 0.03
CA VAL A 394 -7.31 -8.27 -1.05
C VAL A 394 -5.78 -8.32 -1.14
N GLN A 395 -5.23 -8.47 -2.34
CA GLN A 395 -3.80 -8.27 -2.56
C GLN A 395 -3.48 -6.78 -2.46
N VAL A 396 -2.48 -6.44 -1.66
CA VAL A 396 -2.06 -5.04 -1.50
C VAL A 396 -0.83 -4.77 -2.36
N GLY A 397 -0.81 -3.60 -3.00
CA GLY A 397 0.25 -3.21 -3.92
C GLY A 397 -0.06 -3.56 -5.38
N GLY A 398 0.98 -3.60 -6.20
CA GLY A 398 0.86 -3.97 -7.60
C GLY A 398 0.66 -5.47 -7.82
N LEU A 399 0.32 -5.84 -9.07
CA LEU A 399 0.27 -7.24 -9.48
C LEU A 399 1.58 -7.94 -9.18
N ARG A 400 1.46 -9.19 -8.70
CA ARG A 400 2.59 -10.07 -8.37
C ARG A 400 3.55 -9.49 -7.32
N SER A 401 3.14 -8.45 -6.58
CA SER A 401 3.96 -7.85 -5.54
C SER A 401 4.14 -8.79 -4.36
N ALA A 402 5.28 -8.68 -3.68
CA ALA A 402 5.65 -9.55 -2.56
C ALA A 402 4.95 -9.19 -1.24
N PHE A 403 4.06 -8.20 -1.23
CA PHE A 403 3.30 -7.82 -0.04
C PHE A 403 2.34 -8.94 0.38
N GLY A 404 1.73 -9.59 -0.60
CA GLY A 404 0.71 -10.62 -0.36
C GLY A 404 -0.69 -10.04 -0.21
N VAL A 405 -1.55 -10.83 0.42
CA VAL A 405 -2.99 -10.56 0.60
C VAL A 405 -3.22 -10.04 2.02
N LEU A 406 -4.34 -9.39 2.31
CA LEU A 406 -4.83 -9.10 3.66
C LEU A 406 -6.32 -9.42 3.69
N GLY A 407 -6.79 -10.07 4.75
CA GLY A 407 -8.16 -10.58 4.74
C GLY A 407 -8.66 -11.04 6.10
N ALA A 408 -9.86 -11.61 6.09
CA ALA A 408 -10.46 -12.21 7.27
C ALA A 408 -10.85 -13.65 6.96
N TRP A 409 -11.01 -14.44 8.02
CA TRP A 409 -11.50 -15.80 7.93
C TRP A 409 -12.64 -16.02 8.93
N THR A 410 -13.53 -16.94 8.55
CA THR A 410 -14.69 -17.41 9.33
C THR A 410 -14.90 -18.90 9.04
N THR A 411 -15.95 -19.52 9.58
CA THR A 411 -16.34 -20.86 9.09
C THR A 411 -17.10 -20.75 7.77
N ILE A 412 -17.22 -21.86 7.05
CA ILE A 412 -18.01 -21.92 5.80
C ILE A 412 -19.52 -21.68 5.99
N PHE A 413 -20.03 -21.78 7.22
CA PHE A 413 -21.45 -21.60 7.51
C PHE A 413 -21.80 -20.14 7.78
N HIS A 414 -20.81 -19.35 8.21
CA HIS A 414 -20.98 -17.96 8.61
C HIS A 414 -22.10 -17.77 9.64
N ASP A 415 -22.17 -18.69 10.61
CA ASP A 415 -23.12 -18.63 11.71
C ASP A 415 -22.82 -17.41 12.61
N ARG A 416 -23.84 -16.93 13.31
CA ARG A 416 -23.74 -15.72 14.14
C ARG A 416 -22.72 -15.82 15.27
N ASP A 417 -22.42 -17.04 15.70
CA ASP A 417 -21.49 -17.32 16.79
C ASP A 417 -20.16 -17.89 16.23
N ASP A 418 -19.95 -17.82 14.91
CA ASP A 418 -18.72 -18.31 14.30
C ASP A 418 -17.51 -17.52 14.79
N PRO A 419 -16.37 -18.19 15.01
CA PRO A 419 -15.13 -17.47 15.22
C PRO A 419 -14.86 -16.57 14.01
N VAL A 420 -14.53 -15.31 14.30
CA VAL A 420 -13.94 -14.37 13.36
C VAL A 420 -12.56 -14.01 13.88
N GLY A 421 -11.62 -13.78 12.97
CA GLY A 421 -10.30 -13.32 13.33
C GLY A 421 -9.67 -12.52 12.21
N ALA A 422 -8.65 -11.73 12.57
CA ALA A 422 -7.73 -11.26 11.55
C ALA A 422 -7.06 -12.50 10.96
N SER A 423 -7.27 -12.69 9.67
CA SER A 423 -6.29 -13.41 8.89
C SER A 423 -5.17 -12.41 8.59
N PRO A 424 -3.90 -12.69 8.84
CA PRO A 424 -2.95 -12.63 7.78
C PRO A 424 -3.57 -13.30 6.56
N SER A 425 -3.74 -12.49 5.55
CA SER A 425 -2.74 -12.59 4.52
C SER A 425 -2.28 -13.99 4.17
N PHE A 426 -2.69 -14.44 3.00
CA PHE A 426 -1.74 -15.14 2.16
C PHE A 426 -0.48 -14.27 2.06
N LEU A 427 0.56 -14.58 2.84
CA LEU A 427 1.87 -14.01 2.63
C LEU A 427 2.43 -14.77 1.43
N SER A 428 2.68 -14.08 0.32
CA SER A 428 3.44 -14.69 -0.78
C SER A 428 4.77 -15.12 -0.17
N LEU A 429 5.05 -16.43 -0.14
CA LEU A 429 6.44 -16.83 0.09
C LEU A 429 7.13 -16.35 -1.17
N ILE A 430 7.91 -15.30 -1.00
CA ILE A 430 8.92 -14.89 -1.96
C ILE A 430 9.66 -16.17 -2.40
N PRO A 431 9.53 -16.58 -3.68
CA PRO A 431 10.22 -17.77 -4.16
C PRO A 431 11.73 -17.56 -4.01
N ASN A 432 12.40 -18.49 -3.35
CA ASN A 432 13.87 -18.62 -3.30
C ASN A 432 14.69 -17.52 -2.60
N ALA A 433 14.15 -16.80 -1.62
CA ALA A 433 15.01 -16.11 -0.65
C ALA A 433 15.05 -16.92 0.64
N ASP A 434 16.25 -17.14 1.19
CA ASP A 434 16.42 -17.71 2.53
C ASP A 434 15.48 -16.96 3.48
N VAL A 435 14.45 -17.65 3.97
CA VAL A 435 13.43 -17.09 4.86
C VAL A 435 14.10 -16.47 6.11
N GLY A 436 15.30 -16.94 6.48
CA GLY A 436 16.12 -16.35 7.54
C GLY A 436 16.73 -14.98 7.23
N VAL A 437 16.88 -14.58 5.96
CA VAL A 437 17.44 -13.28 5.55
C VAL A 437 16.33 -12.23 5.50
N LEU A 438 15.17 -12.53 4.92
CA LEU A 438 14.02 -11.61 4.89
C LEU A 438 13.32 -11.48 6.25
N ARG A 439 13.22 -12.57 7.04
CA ARG A 439 12.77 -12.51 8.44
C ARG A 439 13.78 -11.84 9.38
N ARG A 440 14.93 -11.34 8.92
CA ARG A 440 15.90 -10.62 9.77
C ARG A 440 16.29 -9.24 9.25
N THR A 441 15.83 -8.88 8.05
CA THR A 441 16.15 -7.57 7.47
C THR A 441 15.10 -6.57 7.90
N VAL A 442 15.11 -6.22 9.19
CA VAL A 442 14.62 -4.91 9.62
C VAL A 442 15.76 -3.95 9.29
N LEU A 443 15.63 -3.20 8.20
CA LEU A 443 16.57 -2.11 7.92
C LEU A 443 16.29 -0.98 8.92
N VAL A 444 16.93 -1.09 10.08
CA VAL A 444 16.89 -0.07 11.12
C VAL A 444 17.84 1.06 10.71
N LYS A 445 17.26 2.26 10.74
CA LYS A 445 17.79 3.56 10.33
C LYS A 445 19.19 3.91 10.88
N LYS A 446 20.24 3.37 10.24
CA LYS A 446 21.55 4.02 10.17
C LYS A 446 22.06 4.14 8.72
N ALA A 447 21.75 3.19 7.84
CA ALA A 447 22.23 3.18 6.45
C ALA A 447 21.41 4.06 5.47
N PHE A 448 20.13 4.30 5.77
CA PHE A 448 19.31 5.23 4.96
C PHE A 448 19.75 6.69 5.10
N GLY A 449 20.48 7.01 6.18
CA GLY A 449 21.13 8.29 6.34
C GLY A 449 22.08 8.58 5.18
N ASP A 450 22.79 7.61 4.63
CA ASP A 450 23.73 7.90 3.53
C ASP A 450 23.05 7.98 2.16
N ILE A 451 21.94 7.26 1.96
CA ILE A 451 21.12 7.37 0.74
C ILE A 451 20.37 8.71 0.76
N VAL A 452 19.70 9.05 1.86
CA VAL A 452 18.99 10.34 2.01
C VAL A 452 19.97 11.51 2.20
N ASN A 453 21.09 11.37 2.92
CA ASN A 453 22.11 12.44 3.00
C ASN A 453 22.80 12.62 1.65
N SER A 454 23.08 11.57 0.87
CA SER A 454 23.59 11.76 -0.51
C SER A 454 22.54 12.38 -1.44
N LEU A 455 21.24 12.17 -1.19
CA LEU A 455 20.11 12.84 -1.84
C LEU A 455 19.85 14.26 -1.29
N CYS A 456 20.32 14.58 -0.08
CA CYS A 456 20.28 15.91 0.55
C CYS A 456 21.59 16.71 0.40
N TYR A 457 22.67 16.13 -0.13
CA TYR A 457 23.98 16.79 -0.22
C TYR A 457 24.10 17.91 -1.27
N VAL A 458 22.97 18.36 -1.85
CA VAL A 458 22.91 19.58 -2.66
C VAL A 458 22.29 20.78 -1.92
N PHE A 459 21.69 20.60 -0.74
CA PHE A 459 20.95 21.68 -0.10
C PHE A 459 21.24 21.79 1.39
N PHE A 460 22.47 22.18 1.75
CA PHE A 460 22.80 23.01 2.93
C PHE A 460 24.31 23.34 2.85
N ALA A 461 24.66 24.26 1.95
CA ALA A 461 25.89 25.04 2.06
C ALA A 461 25.47 26.51 2.27
N ASP A 462 25.99 27.10 3.35
CA ASP A 462 25.89 28.50 3.76
C ASP A 462 24.50 29.01 4.19
N VAL A 463 24.19 28.87 5.49
CA VAL A 463 24.01 29.99 6.48
C VAL A 463 24.16 29.43 7.89
#